data_AF-M9RIQ5-F1
#
_entry.id   AF-M9RIQ5-F1
#
_cell.length_a   1.000
_cell.length_b   1.000
_cell.length_c   1.000
_cell.angle_alpha   90.00
_cell.angle_beta   90.00
_cell.angle_gamma   90.00
#
_symmetry.space_group_name_H-M   'P 1'
#
loop_
_entity.id
_entity.type
_entity.pdbx_description
1 polymer ?
#
loop_
_entity_poly.entity_id
_entity_poly.type
_entity_poly.pdbx_seq_one_letter_code
_entity_poly.pdbx_strand_id
1 'polypeptide(L)'
;MPFAQVSLNVFAARIEKEIDVKIMNRAHGFWSMGIMAGSLTGVQLASFGLAVTVSLVSVAVVLMPILIMVANALPDIKTTQSKTVTDEALRPIPNAVWLVAAVIFGATIVEGAMIDWATVYMVEIAGVLSGSEGLAVTIFSGFVTLGRFMGDALNTSYGTVFLVRLCLGSRAIPHF
;
A
#
# COMPACT_ATOMS: atom_id res chain seq x y z
N MET A 1 -14.75 0.67 3.01
CA MET A 1 -13.32 0.42 2.77
C MET A 1 -12.37 1.40 3.46
N PRO A 2 -12.51 2.74 3.38
CA PRO A 2 -11.50 3.66 3.94
C PRO A 2 -11.35 3.55 5.47
N PHE A 3 -12.46 3.36 6.19
CA PHE A 3 -12.40 3.18 7.65
C PHE A 3 -11.59 1.95 8.07
N ALA A 4 -11.71 0.82 7.37
CA ALA A 4 -10.96 -0.38 7.70
C ALA A 4 -9.45 -0.19 7.48
N GLN A 5 -9.06 0.51 6.40
CA GLN A 5 -7.66 0.83 6.11
C GLN A 5 -7.06 1.74 7.19
N VAL A 6 -7.78 2.80 7.56
CA VAL A 6 -7.34 3.72 8.62
C VAL A 6 -7.26 2.96 9.96
N SER A 7 -8.25 2.14 10.28
CA SER A 7 -8.24 1.32 11.51
C SER A 7 -7.05 0.36 11.56
N LEU A 8 -6.72 -0.32 10.45
CA LEU A 8 -5.56 -1.22 10.38
C LEU A 8 -4.23 -0.47 10.51
N ASN A 9 -4.11 0.71 9.89
CA ASN A 9 -2.91 1.55 10.04
C ASN A 9 -2.77 2.05 11.49
N VAL A 10 -3.86 2.50 12.11
CA VAL A 10 -3.86 2.93 13.51
C VAL A 10 -3.53 1.75 14.44
N PHE A 11 -4.04 0.56 14.14
CA PHE A 11 -3.74 -0.66 14.90
C PHE A 11 -2.25 -1.03 14.78
N ALA A 12 -1.69 -1.04 13.56
CA ALA A 12 -0.26 -1.29 13.35
C ALA A 12 0.62 -0.25 14.08
N ALA A 13 0.28 1.04 14.01
CA ALA A 13 0.99 2.09 14.72
C ALA A 13 0.94 1.93 16.26
N ARG A 14 -0.17 1.39 16.79
CA ARG A 14 -0.28 1.06 18.22
C ARG A 14 0.63 -0.11 18.59
N ILE A 15 0.69 -1.17 17.76
CA ILE A 15 1.64 -2.27 17.95
C ILE A 15 3.06 -1.75 18.01
N GLU A 16 3.47 -0.94 17.03
CA GLU A 16 4.83 -0.37 17.00
C GLU A 16 5.18 0.35 18.30
N LYS A 17 4.23 1.11 18.85
CA LYS A 17 4.41 1.87 20.08
C LYS A 17 4.48 1.01 21.34
N GLU A 18 3.69 -0.07 21.41
CA GLU A 18 3.60 -0.91 22.61
C GLU A 18 4.74 -1.91 22.73
N ILE A 19 5.22 -2.46 21.61
CA ILE A 19 6.25 -3.51 21.60
C ILE A 19 7.58 -3.07 20.95
N ASP A 20 7.75 -1.76 20.68
CA ASP A 20 8.96 -1.12 20.13
C ASP A 20 9.51 -1.79 18.85
N VAL A 21 8.61 -2.10 17.92
CA VAL A 21 8.94 -2.67 16.61
C VAL A 21 8.62 -1.69 15.49
N LYS A 22 9.23 -1.88 14.31
CA LYS A 22 8.86 -1.20 13.07
C LYS A 22 8.23 -2.19 12.10
N ILE A 23 6.92 -2.12 11.93
CA ILE A 23 6.11 -3.01 11.09
C ILE A 23 5.35 -2.27 9.98
N MET A 24 5.17 -0.96 10.04
CA MET A 24 4.32 -0.20 9.12
C MET A 24 4.76 -0.34 7.65
N ASN A 25 6.05 -0.13 7.37
CA ASN A 25 6.58 -0.29 6.01
C ASN A 25 6.49 -1.74 5.51
N ARG A 26 6.67 -2.72 6.38
CA ARG A 26 6.49 -4.15 6.04
C ARG A 26 5.03 -4.47 5.74
N ALA A 27 4.09 -3.97 6.54
CA ALA A 27 2.66 -4.15 6.31
C ALA A 27 2.24 -3.55 4.96
N HIS A 28 2.71 -2.34 4.65
CA HIS A 28 2.52 -1.74 3.34
C HIS A 28 3.21 -2.53 2.22
N GLY A 29 4.38 -3.13 2.47
CA GLY A 29 5.05 -4.03 1.53
C GLY A 29 4.21 -5.26 1.20
N PHE A 30 3.62 -5.92 2.20
CA PHE A 30 2.72 -7.06 2.00
C PHE A 30 1.42 -6.66 1.29
N TRP A 31 0.90 -5.46 1.53
CA TRP A 31 -0.25 -4.96 0.78
C TRP A 31 0.05 -4.83 -0.71
N SER A 32 1.20 -4.23 -1.08
CA SER A 32 1.63 -4.12 -2.48
C SER A 32 1.92 -5.50 -3.10
N MET A 33 2.52 -6.41 -2.33
CA MET A 33 2.74 -7.79 -2.75
C MET A 33 1.41 -8.52 -3.01
N GLY A 34 0.38 -8.24 -2.20
CA GLY A 34 -0.96 -8.75 -2.40
C GLY A 34 -1.58 -8.27 -3.72
N ILE A 35 -1.41 -7.00 -4.07
CA ILE A 35 -1.85 -6.46 -5.36
C ILE A 35 -1.11 -7.16 -6.52
N MET A 36 0.21 -7.31 -6.39
CA MET A 36 1.03 -8.00 -7.39
C MET A 36 0.59 -9.46 -7.58
N ALA A 37 0.47 -10.22 -6.49
CA ALA A 37 0.08 -11.62 -6.51
C ALA A 37 -1.36 -11.80 -7.00
N GLY A 38 -2.28 -10.94 -6.59
CA GLY A 38 -3.67 -10.95 -7.02
C GLY A 38 -3.82 -10.63 -8.51
N SER A 39 -3.11 -9.61 -9.00
CA SER A 39 -3.06 -9.27 -10.42
C SER A 39 -2.51 -10.43 -11.25
N LEU A 40 -1.38 -11.01 -10.85
CA LEU A 40 -0.77 -12.15 -11.55
C LEU A 40 -1.69 -13.38 -11.56
N THR A 41 -2.33 -13.68 -10.42
CA THR A 41 -3.30 -14.78 -10.32
C THR A 41 -4.51 -14.54 -11.22
N GLY A 42 -5.02 -13.31 -11.26
CA GLY A 42 -6.12 -12.91 -12.13
C GLY A 42 -5.79 -13.08 -13.61
N VAL A 43 -4.60 -12.64 -14.03
CA VAL A 43 -4.07 -12.86 -15.39
C VAL A 43 -4.00 -14.35 -15.72
N GLN A 44 -3.47 -15.17 -14.79
CA GLN A 44 -3.35 -16.61 -15.00
C GLN A 44 -4.72 -17.29 -15.13
N LEU A 45 -5.68 -16.96 -14.26
CA LEU A 45 -7.04 -17.52 -14.31
C LEU A 45 -7.79 -17.09 -15.58
N ALA A 46 -7.61 -15.84 -16.02
CA ALA A 46 -8.16 -15.34 -17.27
C ALA A 46 -7.56 -16.07 -18.50
N SER A 47 -6.27 -16.40 -18.47
CA SER A 47 -5.61 -17.16 -19.55
C SER A 47 -6.18 -18.58 -19.71
N PHE A 48 -6.74 -19.16 -18.65
CA PHE A 48 -7.45 -20.44 -18.70
C PHE A 48 -8.89 -20.33 -19.22
N GLY A 49 -9.36 -19.13 -19.57
CA GLY A 49 -10.72 -18.90 -20.04
C GLY A 49 -11.79 -19.12 -18.96
N LEU A 50 -11.40 -19.08 -17.68
CA LEU A 50 -12.34 -19.26 -16.58
C LEU A 50 -13.29 -18.07 -16.49
N ALA A 51 -14.57 -18.34 -16.24
CA ALA A 51 -15.54 -17.30 -15.94
C ALA A 51 -15.08 -16.49 -14.71
N VAL A 52 -15.26 -15.17 -14.75
CA VAL A 52 -14.84 -14.25 -13.68
C VAL A 52 -15.41 -14.68 -12.33
N THR A 53 -16.67 -15.11 -12.27
CA THR A 53 -17.31 -15.60 -11.05
C THR A 53 -16.60 -16.81 -10.46
N VAL A 54 -16.18 -17.77 -11.29
CA VAL A 54 -15.47 -18.99 -10.84
C VAL A 54 -14.10 -18.60 -10.27
N SER A 55 -13.40 -17.70 -10.95
CA SER A 55 -12.11 -17.18 -10.51
C SER A 55 -12.19 -16.43 -9.17
N LEU A 56 -13.21 -15.59 -8.98
CA LEU A 56 -13.39 -14.85 -7.72
C LEU A 56 -13.82 -15.77 -6.57
N VAL A 57 -14.72 -16.72 -6.81
CA VAL A 57 -15.18 -17.67 -5.79
C VAL A 57 -14.04 -18.61 -5.37
N SER A 58 -13.24 -19.11 -6.30
CA SER A 58 -12.12 -19.99 -5.96
C SER A 58 -11.08 -19.28 -5.09
N VAL A 59 -10.72 -18.05 -5.44
CA VAL A 59 -9.82 -17.21 -4.65
C VAL A 59 -10.42 -16.93 -3.27
N ALA A 60 -11.71 -16.59 -3.18
CA ALA A 60 -12.37 -16.34 -1.91
C ALA A 60 -12.38 -17.57 -1.00
N VAL A 61 -12.69 -18.75 -1.53
CA VAL A 61 -12.71 -20.02 -0.79
C VAL A 61 -11.32 -20.36 -0.23
N VAL A 62 -10.26 -20.07 -0.97
CA VAL A 62 -8.88 -20.33 -0.52
C VAL A 62 -8.41 -19.30 0.50
N LEU A 63 -8.69 -18.01 0.29
CA LEU A 63 -8.15 -16.93 1.13
C LEU A 63 -8.96 -16.70 2.42
N MET A 64 -10.27 -16.93 2.42
CA MET A 64 -11.11 -16.67 3.60
C MET A 64 -10.68 -17.43 4.86
N PRO A 65 -10.40 -18.75 4.81
CA PRO A 65 -9.92 -19.49 5.98
C PRO A 65 -8.59 -18.93 6.52
N ILE A 66 -7.68 -18.55 5.62
CA ILE A 66 -6.38 -17.97 5.97
C ILE A 66 -6.57 -16.62 6.66
N LEU A 67 -7.44 -15.77 6.12
CA LEU A 67 -7.76 -14.46 6.72
C LEU A 67 -8.37 -14.62 8.11
N ILE A 68 -9.29 -15.55 8.31
CA ILE A 68 -9.90 -15.83 9.62
C ILE A 68 -8.83 -16.34 10.61
N MET A 69 -7.96 -17.26 10.17
CA MET A 69 -6.88 -17.77 11.00
C MET A 69 -5.90 -16.67 11.44
N VAL A 70 -5.48 -15.80 10.50
CA VAL A 70 -4.58 -14.68 10.80
C VAL A 70 -5.26 -13.65 11.70
N ALA A 71 -6.53 -13.32 11.44
CA ALA A 71 -7.29 -12.38 12.26
C ALA A 71 -7.42 -12.87 13.71
N ASN A 72 -7.63 -14.16 13.92
CA ASN A 72 -7.71 -14.77 15.26
C ASN A 72 -6.35 -14.87 15.96
N ALA A 73 -5.25 -14.80 15.21
CA ALA A 73 -3.89 -14.84 15.75
C ALA A 73 -3.33 -13.44 16.08
N LEU A 74 -4.06 -12.36 15.74
CA LEU A 74 -3.63 -11.01 16.05
C LEU A 74 -3.61 -10.80 17.58
N PRO A 75 -2.60 -10.10 18.12
CA PRO A 75 -2.52 -9.82 19.54
C PRO A 75 -3.70 -8.96 19.97
N ASP A 76 -4.32 -9.32 21.10
CA ASP A 76 -5.36 -8.51 21.74
C ASP A 76 -4.71 -7.31 22.42
N ILE A 77 -4.61 -6.22 21.67
CA ILE A 77 -4.15 -4.94 22.20
C ILE A 77 -5.31 -4.37 22.99
N LYS A 78 -5.23 -4.46 24.32
CA LYS A 78 -6.20 -3.81 25.20
C LYS A 78 -6.32 -2.36 24.75
N THR A 79 -7.51 -1.97 24.30
CA THR A 79 -7.86 -0.56 24.16
C THR A 79 -7.66 0.04 25.53
N THR A 80 -6.49 0.64 25.79
CA THR A 80 -6.32 1.53 26.92
C THR A 80 -7.44 2.53 26.73
N GLN A 81 -8.41 2.50 27.66
CA GLN A 81 -9.55 3.41 27.66
C GLN A 81 -8.98 4.76 27.30
N SER A 82 -9.55 5.37 26.25
CA SER A 82 -9.21 6.74 25.89
C SER A 82 -9.14 7.48 27.21
N LYS A 83 -7.94 7.94 27.60
CA LYS A 83 -7.86 9.01 28.59
C LYS A 83 -8.90 10.00 28.08
N THR A 84 -9.89 10.30 28.92
CA THR A 84 -10.90 11.30 28.62
C THR A 84 -10.14 12.43 27.95
N VAL A 85 -10.37 12.61 26.66
CA VAL A 85 -9.76 13.69 25.91
C VAL A 85 -10.44 14.90 26.51
N THR A 86 -9.88 15.42 27.60
CA THR A 86 -10.06 16.81 27.98
C THR A 86 -9.90 17.58 26.69
N ASP A 87 -10.84 18.47 26.37
CA ASP A 87 -10.88 19.34 25.18
C ASP A 87 -9.53 20.03 24.91
N GLU A 88 -8.51 19.28 24.51
CA GLU A 88 -7.33 19.77 23.86
C GLU A 88 -7.86 20.14 22.49
N ALA A 89 -8.27 21.42 22.40
CA ALA A 89 -8.58 22.08 21.15
C ALA A 89 -7.60 21.57 20.10
N LEU A 90 -8.14 21.02 19.00
CA LEU A 90 -7.36 20.49 17.88
C LEU A 90 -6.21 21.45 17.61
N ARG A 91 -4.99 21.02 17.93
CA ARG A 91 -3.81 21.87 17.74
C ARG A 91 -3.78 22.26 16.26
N PRO A 92 -3.55 23.55 15.94
CA PRO A 92 -3.53 23.99 14.55
C PRO A 92 -2.53 23.16 13.76
N ILE A 93 -2.98 22.63 12.63
CA ILE A 93 -2.16 21.78 11.75
C ILE A 93 -0.98 22.61 11.24
N PRO A 94 0.28 22.20 11.47
CA PRO A 94 1.43 22.93 10.98
C PRO A 94 1.40 23.06 9.45
N ASN A 95 1.78 24.23 8.91
CA ASN A 95 1.79 24.47 7.45
C ASN A 95 2.61 23.43 6.66
N ALA A 96 3.66 22.87 7.27
CA ALA A 96 4.47 21.81 6.66
C ALA A 96 3.66 20.53 6.37
N VAL A 97 2.62 20.23 7.15
CA VAL A 97 1.76 19.06 6.94
C VAL A 97 0.96 19.19 5.66
N TRP A 98 0.53 20.40 5.28
CA TRP A 98 -0.17 20.63 4.01
C TRP A 98 0.72 20.35 2.80
N LEU A 99 2.01 20.68 2.88
CA LEU A 99 2.98 20.35 1.82
C LEU A 99 3.19 18.85 1.69
N VAL A 100 3.35 18.16 2.82
CA VAL A 100 3.47 16.69 2.85
C VAL A 100 2.19 16.05 2.30
N ALA A 101 1.02 16.54 2.69
CA ALA A 101 -0.26 16.07 2.21
C ALA A 101 -0.40 16.26 0.69
N ALA A 102 0.02 17.41 0.15
CA ALA A 102 0.00 17.65 -1.30
C ALA A 102 0.90 16.69 -2.07
N VAL A 103 2.10 16.42 -1.55
CA VAL A 103 3.05 15.45 -2.16
C VAL A 103 2.47 14.04 -2.14
N ILE A 104 1.96 13.59 -0.98
CA ILE A 104 1.35 12.26 -0.84
C ILE A 104 0.11 12.16 -1.74
N PHE A 105 -0.72 13.20 -1.80
CA PHE A 105 -1.89 13.24 -2.66
C PHE A 105 -1.51 13.02 -4.14
N GLY A 106 -0.52 13.77 -4.64
CA GLY A 106 -0.01 13.57 -5.99
C GLY A 106 0.52 12.16 -6.22
N ALA A 107 1.30 11.61 -5.29
CA ALA A 107 1.81 10.25 -5.37
C ALA A 107 0.67 9.20 -5.40
N THR A 108 -0.35 9.35 -4.56
CA THR A 108 -1.50 8.43 -4.50
C THR A 108 -2.40 8.54 -5.72
N ILE A 109 -2.51 9.71 -6.35
CA ILE A 109 -3.22 9.86 -7.63
C ILE A 109 -2.51 9.08 -8.72
N VAL A 110 -1.18 9.22 -8.82
CA VAL A 110 -0.40 8.50 -9.83
C VAL A 110 -0.47 7.00 -9.59
N GLU A 111 -0.33 6.55 -8.33
CA GLU A 111 -0.45 5.14 -7.95
C GLU A 111 -1.85 4.58 -8.29
N GLY A 112 -2.90 5.31 -7.95
CA GLY A 112 -4.28 4.92 -8.27
C GLY A 112 -4.54 4.87 -9.78
N ALA A 113 -4.09 5.89 -10.52
CA ALA A 113 -4.21 5.91 -11.98
C ALA A 113 -3.52 4.70 -12.63
N MET A 114 -2.34 4.31 -12.14
CA MET A 114 -1.66 3.11 -12.64
C MET A 114 -2.44 1.83 -12.33
N ILE A 115 -3.00 1.68 -11.12
CA ILE A 115 -3.75 0.47 -10.75
C ILE A 115 -5.04 0.35 -11.57
N ASP A 116 -5.76 1.46 -11.78
CA ASP A 116 -7.08 1.46 -12.42
C ASP A 116 -7.01 1.43 -13.95
N TRP A 117 -6.02 2.11 -14.55
CA TRP A 117 -5.97 2.34 -15.99
C TRP A 117 -4.88 1.57 -16.74
N ALA A 118 -3.87 1.01 -16.06
CA ALA A 118 -2.77 0.36 -16.78
C ALA A 118 -3.24 -0.80 -17.66
N THR A 119 -4.17 -1.63 -17.18
CA THR A 119 -4.72 -2.75 -17.98
C THR A 119 -5.51 -2.23 -19.19
N VAL A 120 -6.32 -1.18 -19.01
CA VAL A 120 -7.09 -0.55 -20.09
C VAL A 120 -6.15 0.04 -21.14
N TYR A 121 -5.12 0.76 -20.69
CA TYR A 121 -4.08 1.31 -21.56
C TYR A 121 -3.39 0.23 -22.38
N MET A 122 -3.07 -0.92 -21.78
CA MET A 122 -2.44 -2.05 -22.47
C MET A 122 -3.30 -2.58 -23.62
N VAL A 123 -4.62 -2.63 -23.43
CA VAL A 123 -5.57 -3.11 -24.44
C VAL A 123 -5.84 -2.04 -25.50
N GLU A 124 -6.24 -0.83 -25.08
CA GLU A 124 -6.78 0.20 -25.97
C GLU A 124 -5.71 0.97 -26.73
N ILE A 125 -4.52 1.17 -26.14
CA ILE A 125 -3.48 2.02 -26.72
C ILE A 125 -2.27 1.19 -27.13
N ALA A 126 -1.76 0.32 -26.26
CA ALA A 126 -0.59 -0.49 -26.57
C ALA A 126 -0.90 -1.67 -27.51
N GLY A 127 -2.19 -1.96 -27.76
CA GLY A 127 -2.63 -3.01 -28.66
C GLY A 127 -2.23 -4.42 -28.21
N VAL A 128 -1.99 -4.62 -26.92
CA VAL A 128 -1.63 -5.92 -26.35
C VAL A 128 -2.88 -6.80 -26.36
N LEU A 129 -2.81 -7.90 -27.09
CA LEU A 129 -3.90 -8.86 -27.21
C LEU A 129 -3.66 -10.09 -26.34
N SER A 130 -4.69 -10.40 -25.55
CA SER A 130 -4.99 -11.70 -24.93
C SER A 130 -4.09 -12.15 -23.78
N GLY A 131 -4.60 -12.03 -22.55
CA GLY A 131 -4.14 -12.74 -21.37
C GLY A 131 -2.85 -12.20 -20.76
N SER A 132 -2.38 -11.02 -21.17
CA SER A 132 -1.15 -10.39 -20.65
C SER A 132 -1.31 -8.91 -20.29
N GLU A 133 -2.46 -8.30 -20.60
CA GLU A 133 -2.82 -6.92 -20.31
C GLU A 133 -2.70 -6.57 -18.82
N GLY A 134 -3.03 -7.50 -17.92
CA GLY A 134 -2.91 -7.30 -16.47
C GLY A 134 -1.47 -7.35 -15.94
N LEU A 135 -0.48 -7.77 -16.75
CA LEU A 135 0.92 -7.79 -16.32
C LEU A 135 1.46 -6.39 -16.03
N ALA A 136 0.91 -5.34 -16.64
CA ALA A 136 1.32 -3.97 -16.35
C ALA A 136 1.10 -3.62 -14.87
N VAL A 137 -0.06 -3.99 -14.31
CA VAL A 137 -0.37 -3.80 -12.88
C VAL A 137 0.52 -4.69 -12.01
N THR A 138 0.80 -5.93 -12.45
CA THR A 138 1.71 -6.84 -11.74
C THR A 138 3.13 -6.26 -11.65
N ILE A 139 3.70 -5.83 -12.77
CA ILE A 139 5.06 -5.27 -12.84
C ILE A 139 5.14 -3.98 -12.02
N PHE A 140 4.19 -3.06 -12.20
CA PHE A 140 4.11 -1.84 -11.41
C PHE A 140 4.07 -2.14 -9.91
N SER A 141 3.18 -3.02 -9.47
CA SER A 141 3.06 -3.41 -8.06
C SER A 141 4.30 -4.13 -7.55
N GLY A 142 5.01 -4.85 -8.42
CA GLY A 142 6.32 -5.45 -8.13
C GLY A 142 7.38 -4.40 -7.81
N PHE A 143 7.49 -3.34 -8.62
CA PHE A 143 8.39 -2.22 -8.33
C PHE A 143 8.02 -1.49 -7.04
N VAL A 144 6.72 -1.25 -6.79
CA VAL A 144 6.26 -0.65 -5.52
C VAL A 144 6.62 -1.55 -4.34
N THR A 145 6.44 -2.86 -4.47
CA THR A 145 6.78 -3.86 -3.45
C THR A 145 8.27 -3.83 -3.14
N LEU A 146 9.13 -3.91 -4.17
CA LEU A 146 10.59 -3.81 -4.01
C LEU A 146 11.01 -2.50 -3.33
N GLY A 147 10.44 -1.37 -3.77
CA GLY A 147 10.69 -0.07 -3.16
C GLY A 147 10.33 -0.03 -1.67
N ARG A 148 9.23 -0.67 -1.26
CA ARG A 148 8.80 -0.73 0.14
C ARG A 148 9.69 -1.62 1.01
N PHE A 149 10.10 -2.79 0.51
CA PHE A 149 11.03 -3.66 1.24
C PHE A 149 12.44 -3.07 1.36
N MET A 150 12.91 -2.39 0.31
CA MET A 150 14.20 -1.69 0.33
C MET A 150 14.14 -0.36 1.09
N GLY A 151 12.94 0.23 1.22
CA GLY A 151 12.73 1.56 1.78
C GLY A 151 13.25 1.69 3.21
N ASP A 152 13.03 0.69 4.07
CA ASP A 152 13.53 0.72 5.45
C ASP A 152 15.07 0.70 5.52
N ALA A 153 15.70 -0.14 4.71
CA ALA A 153 17.16 -0.22 4.64
C ALA A 153 17.76 1.07 4.08
N LEU A 154 17.20 1.58 2.97
CA LEU A 154 17.61 2.83 2.35
C LEU A 154 17.41 4.02 3.30
N ASN A 155 16.30 4.06 4.04
CA ASN A 155 16.01 5.13 4.97
C ASN A 155 16.99 5.13 6.14
N THR A 156 17.37 3.95 6.62
CA THR A 156 18.39 3.81 7.66
C THR A 156 19.77 4.25 7.18
N SER A 157 20.13 3.96 5.93
CA SER A 157 21.45 4.30 5.37
C SER A 157 21.58 5.74 4.86
N TYR A 158 20.54 6.31 4.26
CA TYR A 158 20.59 7.61 3.56
C TYR A 158 19.74 8.71 4.20
N GLY A 159 18.83 8.36 5.11
CA GLY A 159 17.94 9.29 5.78
C GLY A 159 16.74 9.75 4.95
N THR A 160 15.64 10.06 5.64
CA THR A 160 14.33 10.36 5.03
C THR A 160 14.38 11.53 4.04
N VAL A 161 15.05 12.63 4.42
CA VAL A 161 15.06 13.87 3.63
C VAL A 161 15.75 13.68 2.27
N PHE A 162 16.86 12.94 2.28
CA PHE A 162 17.60 12.64 1.06
C PHE A 162 16.78 11.81 0.09
N LEU A 163 16.12 10.76 0.58
CA LEU A 163 15.28 9.89 -0.25
C LEU A 163 14.10 10.64 -0.83
N VAL A 164 13.42 11.47 -0.02
CA VAL A 164 12.31 12.30 -0.51
C VAL A 164 12.79 13.26 -1.60
N ARG A 165 13.93 13.92 -1.42
CA ARG A 165 14.50 14.81 -2.46
C ARG A 165 14.88 14.07 -3.73
N LEU A 166 15.42 12.86 -3.61
CA LEU A 166 15.74 12.01 -4.75
C LEU A 166 14.47 11.63 -5.53
N CYS A 167 13.40 11.20 -4.84
CA CYS A 167 12.13 10.83 -5.46
C CYS A 167 11.43 12.03 -6.13
N LEU A 168 11.54 13.21 -5.54
CA LEU A 168 11.01 14.45 -6.12
C LEU A 168 11.89 15.02 -7.24
N GLY A 169 13.06 14.42 -7.52
CA GLY A 169 14.03 14.97 -8.48
C GLY A 169 14.61 16.32 -8.05
N SER A 170 14.43 16.73 -6.79
CA SER A 170 14.83 18.05 -6.28
C SER A 170 16.30 18.13 -5.85
N ARG A 171 17.13 17.20 -6.34
CA ARG A 171 18.57 17.14 -6.07
C ARG A 171 19.38 18.23 -6.80
N ALA A 172 18.77 19.40 -6.98
CA ALA A 172 19.36 20.60 -7.56
C ALA A 172 19.38 21.80 -6.61
N ILE A 173 19.02 21.67 -5.33
CA ILE A 173 19.19 22.78 -4.38
C ILE A 173 20.03 22.33 -3.18
N PRO A 174 21.37 22.47 -3.26
CA PRO A 174 22.18 22.53 -2.05
C PRO A 174 21.82 23.83 -1.31
N HIS A 175 21.79 23.76 0.02
CA HIS A 175 21.53 24.84 0.99
C HIS A 175 20.05 25.12 1.34
N PHE A 176 19.62 24.50 2.44
CA PHE A 176 19.18 25.18 3.68
C PHE A 176 19.55 24.28 4.86
#